data_AF-A0A417VML3-F1
#
_entry.id   AF-A0A417VML3-F1
#
_cell.length_a   1.000
_cell.length_b   1.000
_cell.length_c   1.000
_cell.angle_alpha   90.00
_cell.angle_beta   90.00
_cell.angle_gamma   90.00
#
_symmetry.space_group_name_H-M   'P 1'
#
loop_
_entity.id
_entity.type
_entity.pdbx_description
1 polymer ?
#
loop_
_entity_poly.entity_id
_entity_poly.type
_entity_poly.pdbx_seq_one_letter_code
_entity_poly.pdbx_strand_id
1 'polypeptide(L)'
;MAESEYTIHYVAAVNAVPPKKLQLAKHIYIAVWIVIIILSVIMQENLFADLAFPFKLLLVLLGIKIFSYDLKTPRIPAQLDIRFTEESISLFREKHYYSNKKVIQELDTFQYSDIEKCIYDKKNQKITVKGKFHCTVYKYLADGTLEKEPCFDDIRTGFRYFYTNLDQTDIVMEINTHTPIQVTIKNP
;
A
#
# COMPACT_ATOMS: atom_id res chain seq x y z
N MET A 1 -19.19 31.50 7.30
CA MET A 1 -18.74 30.75 8.48
C MET A 1 -17.53 29.97 8.04
N ALA A 2 -16.40 30.10 8.73
CA ALA A 2 -15.21 29.33 8.38
C ALA A 2 -15.49 27.87 8.75
N GLU A 3 -15.44 26.95 7.77
CA GLU A 3 -15.44 25.51 8.05
C GLU A 3 -14.32 25.24 9.05
N SER A 4 -14.65 24.67 10.21
CA SER A 4 -13.64 24.26 11.17
C SER A 4 -12.99 22.98 10.66
N GLU A 5 -11.97 23.14 9.82
CA GLU A 5 -11.10 22.04 9.41
C GLU A 5 -10.20 21.64 10.58
N TYR A 6 -10.29 20.39 11.01
CA TYR A 6 -9.39 19.80 11.99
C TYR A 6 -8.41 18.87 11.27
N THR A 7 -7.12 19.06 11.46
CA THR A 7 -6.08 18.25 10.79
C THR A 7 -5.20 17.56 11.81
N ILE A 8 -5.02 16.26 11.63
CA ILE A 8 -4.03 15.46 12.35
C ILE A 8 -2.85 15.22 11.43
N HIS A 9 -1.66 15.60 11.89
CA HIS A 9 -0.39 15.21 11.27
C HIS A 9 0.04 13.86 11.83
N TYR A 10 -0.13 12.80 11.03
CA TYR A 10 0.03 11.41 11.45
C TYR A 10 1.26 10.76 10.82
N VAL A 11 1.98 9.93 11.59
CA VAL A 11 3.08 9.11 11.06
C VAL A 11 2.57 7.71 10.73
N ALA A 12 2.21 7.50 9.46
CA ALA A 12 1.80 6.19 8.97
C ALA A 12 3.01 5.29 8.69
N ALA A 13 2.86 3.99 8.95
CA ALA A 13 3.84 3.00 8.51
C ALA A 13 3.54 2.57 7.08
N VAL A 14 4.51 2.65 6.17
CA VAL A 14 4.38 2.17 4.79
C VAL A 14 5.38 1.07 4.49
N ASN A 15 5.02 0.16 3.59
CA ASN A 15 5.95 -0.88 3.16
C ASN A 15 7.12 -0.23 2.40
N ALA A 16 8.34 -0.56 2.78
CA ALA A 16 9.50 -0.09 2.06
C ALA A 16 9.47 -0.59 0.61
N VAL A 17 9.87 0.26 -0.34
CA VAL A 17 10.03 -0.17 -1.72
C VAL A 17 11.12 -1.25 -1.77
N PRO A 18 10.84 -2.45 -2.34
CA PRO A 18 11.84 -3.51 -2.39
C PRO A 18 13.06 -3.04 -3.20
N PRO A 19 14.29 -3.34 -2.75
CA PRO A 19 15.50 -2.89 -3.41
C PRO A 19 15.58 -3.42 -4.84
N LYS A 20 16.15 -2.64 -5.77
CA LYS A 20 16.26 -3.01 -7.20
C LYS A 20 16.88 -4.41 -7.41
N LYS A 21 17.87 -4.77 -6.60
CA LYS A 21 18.53 -6.09 -6.64
C LYS A 21 17.55 -7.24 -6.33
N LEU A 22 16.67 -7.07 -5.35
CA LEU A 22 15.66 -8.07 -5.02
C LEU A 22 14.60 -8.17 -6.11
N GLN A 23 14.17 -7.03 -6.67
CA GLN A 23 13.26 -7.05 -7.81
C GLN A 23 13.89 -7.80 -8.99
N LEU A 24 15.16 -7.53 -9.32
CA LEU A 24 15.87 -8.25 -10.36
C LEU A 24 15.95 -9.76 -10.08
N ALA A 25 16.27 -10.16 -8.85
CA ALA A 25 16.30 -11.56 -8.45
C ALA A 25 14.95 -12.27 -8.64
N LYS A 26 13.82 -11.58 -8.33
CA LYS A 26 12.47 -12.11 -8.61
C LYS A 26 12.22 -12.31 -10.10
N HIS A 27 12.58 -11.33 -10.94
CA HIS A 27 12.39 -11.45 -12.38
C HIS A 27 13.23 -12.58 -12.96
N ILE A 28 14.50 -12.71 -12.54
CA ILE A 28 15.37 -13.82 -12.96
C ILE A 28 14.77 -15.16 -12.54
N TYR A 29 14.31 -15.28 -11.28
CA TYR A 29 13.70 -16.51 -10.79
C TYR A 29 12.46 -16.92 -11.61
N ILE A 30 11.58 -15.96 -11.91
CA ILE A 30 10.39 -16.18 -12.74
C ILE A 30 10.80 -16.57 -14.16
N ALA A 31 11.78 -15.89 -14.75
CA ALA A 31 12.28 -16.19 -16.09
C ALA A 31 12.84 -17.63 -16.18
N VAL A 32 13.57 -18.09 -15.16
CA VAL A 32 14.06 -19.47 -15.09
C VAL A 32 12.89 -20.47 -15.12
N TRP A 33 11.82 -20.22 -14.35
CA TRP A 33 10.63 -21.07 -14.40
C TRP A 33 9.93 -21.06 -15.76
N ILE A 34 9.81 -19.89 -16.38
CA ILE A 34 9.25 -19.76 -17.73
C ILE A 34 10.06 -20.58 -18.73
N VAL A 35 11.39 -20.50 -18.68
CA VAL A 35 12.27 -21.27 -19.57
C VAL A 35 12.10 -22.78 -19.35
N ILE A 36 12.08 -23.24 -18.08
CA ILE A 36 11.86 -24.66 -17.76
C ILE A 36 10.53 -25.14 -18.33
N ILE A 37 9.45 -24.37 -18.18
CA ILE A 37 8.12 -24.72 -18.68
C ILE A 37 8.11 -24.76 -20.21
N ILE A 38 8.62 -23.73 -20.88
CA ILE A 38 8.63 -23.65 -22.36
C ILE A 38 9.43 -24.81 -22.95
N LEU A 39 10.64 -25.06 -22.43
CA LEU A 39 11.47 -26.16 -22.92
C LEU A 39 10.83 -27.53 -22.64
N SER A 40 10.15 -27.69 -21.50
CA SER A 40 9.41 -28.92 -21.19
C SER A 40 8.32 -29.19 -22.22
N VAL A 41 7.61 -28.14 -22.67
CA VAL A 41 6.59 -28.26 -23.72
C VAL A 41 7.23 -28.62 -25.07
N ILE A 42 8.34 -27.97 -25.45
CA ILE A 42 9.03 -28.22 -26.72
C ILE A 42 9.59 -29.64 -26.78
N MET A 43 10.19 -30.11 -25.69
CA MET A 43 10.81 -31.44 -25.60
C MET A 43 9.80 -32.55 -25.29
N GLN A 44 8.56 -32.20 -24.92
CA GLN A 44 7.53 -33.14 -24.45
C GLN A 44 7.97 -33.95 -23.22
N GLU A 45 8.90 -33.41 -22.44
CA GLU A 45 9.47 -34.02 -21.24
C GLU A 45 9.36 -33.04 -20.06
N ASN A 46 9.29 -33.55 -18.83
CA ASN A 46 9.21 -32.68 -17.66
C ASN A 46 10.62 -32.36 -17.15
N LEU A 47 11.23 -31.31 -17.71
CA LEU A 47 12.59 -30.91 -17.37
C LEU A 47 12.79 -30.61 -15.89
N PHE A 48 11.74 -30.14 -15.20
CA PHE A 48 11.83 -29.96 -13.75
C PHE A 48 11.94 -31.31 -13.03
N ALA A 49 11.19 -32.32 -13.46
CA ALA A 49 11.26 -33.67 -12.90
C ALA A 49 12.59 -34.36 -13.21
N ASP A 50 13.28 -34.00 -14.29
CA ASP A 50 14.56 -34.60 -14.68
C ASP A 50 15.77 -33.96 -13.98
N LEU A 51 15.60 -32.78 -13.37
CA LEU A 51 16.65 -32.16 -12.56
C LEU A 51 17.05 -33.07 -11.37
N ALA A 52 18.35 -33.12 -11.08
CA ALA A 52 18.82 -33.81 -9.88
C ALA A 52 18.22 -33.15 -8.62
N PHE A 53 17.92 -33.97 -7.61
CA PHE A 53 17.25 -33.54 -6.38
C PHE A 53 17.86 -32.29 -5.72
N PRO A 54 19.20 -32.15 -5.60
CA PRO A 54 19.79 -30.95 -5.01
C PRO A 54 19.40 -29.65 -5.74
N PHE A 55 19.28 -29.67 -7.07
CA PHE A 55 18.91 -28.50 -7.86
C PHE A 55 17.44 -28.14 -7.71
N LYS A 56 16.55 -29.15 -7.65
CA LYS A 56 15.12 -28.93 -7.37
C LYS A 56 14.93 -28.26 -6.01
N LEU A 57 15.59 -28.81 -4.99
CA LEU A 57 15.51 -28.27 -3.64
C LEU A 57 16.07 -26.85 -3.57
N LEU A 58 17.21 -26.59 -4.21
CA LEU A 58 17.80 -25.26 -4.28
C LEU A 58 16.86 -24.24 -4.94
N LEU A 59 16.25 -24.58 -6.08
CA LEU A 59 15.28 -23.73 -6.78
C LEU A 59 14.10 -23.37 -5.87
N VAL A 60 13.50 -24.36 -5.21
CA VAL A 60 12.36 -24.13 -4.30
C VAL A 60 12.76 -23.25 -3.11
N LEU A 61 13.89 -23.55 -2.46
CA LEU A 61 14.39 -22.77 -1.33
C LEU A 61 14.74 -21.33 -1.73
N LEU A 62 15.29 -21.13 -2.93
CA LEU A 62 15.58 -19.81 -3.47
C LEU A 62 14.28 -19.01 -3.63
N GLY A 63 13.23 -19.63 -4.19
CA GLY A 63 11.91 -19.03 -4.28
C GLY A 63 11.39 -18.59 -2.92
N ILE A 64 11.35 -19.51 -1.94
CA ILE A 64 10.91 -19.20 -0.58
C ILE A 64 11.69 -18.01 -0.01
N LYS A 65 13.02 -17.98 -0.16
CA LYS A 65 13.87 -16.89 0.34
C LYS A 65 13.59 -15.56 -0.36
N ILE A 66 13.46 -15.55 -1.69
CA ILE A 66 13.22 -14.34 -2.48
C ILE A 66 11.84 -13.74 -2.16
N PHE A 67 10.80 -14.57 -2.06
CA PHE A 67 9.44 -14.11 -1.80
C PHE A 67 9.17 -13.82 -0.32
N SER A 68 9.88 -14.46 0.62
CA SER A 68 9.77 -14.14 2.04
C SER A 68 10.45 -12.82 2.44
N TYR A 69 11.30 -12.24 1.58
CA TYR A 69 11.98 -10.98 1.88
C TYR A 69 11.00 -9.80 2.03
N ASP A 70 9.93 -9.76 1.22
CA ASP A 70 8.91 -8.71 1.31
C ASP A 70 8.15 -8.72 2.65
N LEU A 71 8.08 -9.88 3.30
CA LEU A 71 7.43 -10.03 4.61
C LEU A 71 8.29 -9.49 5.75
N LYS A 72 9.60 -9.31 5.51
CA LYS A 72 10.58 -8.93 6.53
C LYS A 72 11.12 -7.52 6.38
N THR A 73 10.80 -6.81 5.30
CA THR A 73 11.22 -5.42 5.14
C THR A 73 10.54 -4.57 6.21
N PRO A 74 11.30 -3.86 7.07
CA PRO A 74 10.71 -3.00 8.08
C PRO A 74 9.88 -1.92 7.40
N ARG A 75 8.71 -1.63 7.96
CA ARG A 75 7.92 -0.48 7.51
C ARG A 75 8.69 0.79 7.82
N ILE A 76 8.62 1.75 6.91
CA ILE A 76 9.24 3.06 7.08
C ILE A 76 8.16 4.08 7.47
N PRO A 77 8.50 5.11 8.26
CA PRO A 77 7.59 6.19 8.58
C PRO A 77 7.32 7.03 7.33
N ALA A 78 6.06 7.40 7.12
CA ALA A 78 5.63 8.34 6.10
C ALA A 78 4.57 9.28 6.67
N GLN A 79 4.63 10.55 6.27
CA GLN A 79 3.66 11.54 6.71
C GLN A 79 2.31 11.31 6.03
N LEU A 80 1.26 11.37 6.84
CA LEU A 80 -0.13 11.29 6.44
C LEU A 80 -0.88 12.40 7.19
N ASP A 81 -1.46 13.35 6.47
CA ASP A 81 -2.38 14.30 7.09
C ASP A 81 -3.80 13.75 6.97
N ILE A 82 -4.51 13.69 8.09
CA ILE A 82 -5.90 13.27 8.16
C ILE A 82 -6.72 14.53 8.47
N ARG A 83 -7.52 14.96 7.50
CA ARG A 83 -8.28 16.19 7.57
C ARG A 83 -9.75 15.86 7.77
N PHE A 84 -10.37 16.48 8.75
CA PHE A 84 -11.77 16.32 9.11
C PHE A 84 -12.48 17.63 8.83
N THR A 85 -13.51 17.56 8.00
CA THR A 85 -14.46 18.66 7.77
C THR A 85 -15.84 18.24 8.27
N GLU A 86 -16.82 19.13 8.16
CA GLU A 86 -18.21 18.84 8.55
C GLU A 86 -18.82 17.71 7.72
N GLU A 87 -18.41 17.56 6.45
CA GLU A 87 -19.01 16.63 5.50
C GLU A 87 -18.08 15.48 5.09
N SER A 88 -16.76 15.61 5.31
CA SER A 88 -15.79 14.69 4.74
C SER A 88 -14.59 14.40 5.63
N ILE A 89 -13.96 13.25 5.37
CA ILE A 89 -12.62 12.93 5.83
C ILE A 89 -11.70 12.80 4.62
N SER A 90 -10.54 13.45 4.68
CA SER A 90 -9.51 13.38 3.64
C SER A 90 -8.22 12.78 4.17
N LEU A 91 -7.63 11.89 3.38
CA LEU A 91 -6.33 11.29 3.63
C LEU A 91 -5.34 11.88 2.63
N PHE A 92 -4.45 12.73 3.13
CA PHE A 92 -3.45 13.40 2.32
C PHE A 92 -2.06 12.82 2.57
N ARG A 93 -1.42 12.35 1.51
CA ARG A 93 -0.04 11.86 1.53
C ARG A 93 0.80 12.78 0.67
N GLU A 94 1.65 13.58 1.30
CA GLU A 94 2.58 14.45 0.57
C GLU A 94 3.50 13.61 -0.34
N LYS A 95 4.04 12.49 0.16
CA LYS A 95 4.90 11.57 -0.60
C LYS A 95 4.51 10.11 -0.37
N HIS A 96 4.00 9.48 -1.42
CA HIS A 96 3.74 8.04 -1.49
C HIS A 96 4.69 7.38 -2.50
N TYR A 97 5.52 6.46 -2.00
CA TYR A 97 6.51 5.72 -2.79
C TYR A 97 5.94 4.40 -3.30
N TYR A 98 5.51 4.35 -4.57
CA TYR A 98 5.14 3.09 -5.23
C TYR A 98 6.37 2.33 -5.73
N SER A 99 7.42 3.08 -6.12
CA SER A 99 8.73 2.54 -6.46
C SER A 99 9.80 3.60 -6.23
N ASN A 100 11.07 3.21 -6.32
CA ASN A 100 12.21 4.14 -6.21
C ASN A 100 12.18 5.23 -7.30
N LYS A 101 11.37 5.07 -8.34
CA LYS A 101 11.23 6.01 -9.46
C LYS A 101 9.87 6.68 -9.51
N LYS A 102 8.90 6.23 -8.70
CA LYS A 102 7.51 6.69 -8.75
C LYS A 102 7.11 7.14 -7.35
N VAL A 103 7.30 8.44 -7.13
CA VAL A 103 6.84 9.16 -5.96
C VAL A 103 5.67 10.02 -6.41
N ILE A 104 4.55 9.93 -5.69
CA ILE A 104 3.35 10.69 -5.97
C ILE A 104 2.82 11.35 -4.72
N GLN A 105 2.13 12.47 -4.88
CA GLN A 105 1.26 13.02 -3.86
C GLN A 105 -0.16 12.48 -4.10
N GLU A 106 -0.83 12.08 -3.04
CA GLU A 106 -2.19 11.54 -3.11
C GLU A 106 -3.11 12.27 -2.13
N LEU A 107 -4.31 12.60 -2.61
CA LEU A 107 -5.42 13.06 -1.80
C LEU A 107 -6.61 12.14 -2.06
N ASP A 108 -7.04 11.42 -1.02
CA ASP A 108 -8.26 10.62 -1.05
C ASP A 108 -9.31 11.28 -0.14
N THR A 109 -10.40 11.78 -0.70
CA THR A 109 -11.48 12.46 0.05
C THR A 109 -12.75 11.62 0.04
N PHE A 110 -13.24 11.27 1.23
CA PHE A 110 -14.47 10.54 1.44
C PHE A 110 -15.53 11.47 2.02
N GLN A 111 -16.66 11.62 1.35
CA GLN A 111 -17.85 12.19 1.98
C GLN A 111 -18.39 11.21 3.02
N TYR A 112 -18.81 11.68 4.18
CA TYR A 112 -19.31 10.80 5.25
C TYR A 112 -20.50 9.95 4.80
N SER A 113 -21.37 10.50 3.95
CA SER A 113 -22.51 9.79 3.34
C SER A 113 -22.11 8.64 2.42
N ASP A 114 -20.89 8.69 1.87
CA ASP A 114 -20.35 7.72 0.92
C ASP A 114 -19.49 6.63 1.58
N ILE A 115 -19.27 6.73 2.90
CA ILE A 115 -18.51 5.75 3.67
C ILE A 115 -19.41 4.58 4.05
N GLU A 116 -19.09 3.40 3.53
CA GLU A 116 -19.78 2.17 3.87
C GLU A 116 -19.32 1.63 5.24
N LYS A 117 -17.99 1.65 5.50
CA LYS A 117 -17.39 1.07 6.71
C LYS A 117 -16.07 1.76 7.06
N CYS A 118 -15.83 1.97 8.35
CA CYS A 118 -14.50 2.23 8.90
C CYS A 118 -14.14 1.12 9.90
N ILE A 119 -13.02 0.43 9.67
CA ILE A 119 -12.61 -0.74 10.46
C ILE A 119 -11.21 -0.52 11.01
N TYR A 120 -11.05 -0.74 12.31
CA TYR A 120 -9.76 -0.89 12.96
C TYR A 120 -9.44 -2.37 13.18
N ASP A 121 -8.44 -2.89 12.48
CA ASP A 121 -7.90 -4.22 12.74
C ASP A 121 -6.78 -4.12 13.78
N LYS A 122 -7.10 -4.45 15.04
CA LYS A 122 -6.20 -4.29 16.18
C LYS A 122 -4.95 -5.17 16.05
N LYS A 123 -5.10 -6.40 15.56
CA LYS A 123 -3.98 -7.34 15.35
C LYS A 123 -2.97 -6.80 14.34
N ASN A 124 -3.46 -6.21 13.25
CA ASN A 124 -2.61 -5.68 12.19
C ASN A 124 -2.29 -4.19 12.37
N GLN A 125 -2.82 -3.55 13.42
CA GLN A 125 -2.70 -2.12 13.71
C GLN A 125 -3.02 -1.28 12.46
N LYS A 126 -4.19 -1.50 11.86
CA LYS A 126 -4.56 -0.93 10.55
C LYS A 126 -5.98 -0.36 10.55
N ILE A 127 -6.12 0.90 10.14
CA ILE A 127 -7.42 1.52 9.82
C ILE A 127 -7.74 1.28 8.35
N THR A 128 -8.98 0.93 8.04
CA THR A 128 -9.49 0.78 6.67
C THR A 128 -10.81 1.52 6.53
N VAL A 129 -10.86 2.50 5.63
CA VAL A 129 -12.07 3.22 5.22
C VAL A 129 -12.53 2.64 3.88
N LYS A 130 -13.76 2.13 3.81
CA LYS A 130 -14.37 1.56 2.61
C LYS A 130 -15.55 2.43 2.21
N GLY A 131 -15.67 2.74 0.92
CA GLY A 131 -16.74 3.55 0.38
C GLY A 131 -16.40 4.12 -0.99
N LYS A 132 -17.17 5.13 -1.39
CA LYS A 132 -16.87 5.97 -2.55
C LYS A 132 -16.00 7.16 -2.11
N PHE A 133 -15.00 7.51 -2.91
CA PHE A 133 -14.08 8.61 -2.61
C PHE A 133 -13.54 9.25 -3.88
N HIS A 134 -13.25 10.53 -3.79
CA HIS A 134 -12.54 11.27 -4.82
C HIS A 134 -11.03 11.10 -4.60
N CYS A 135 -10.32 10.75 -5.66
CA CYS A 135 -8.89 10.45 -5.62
C CYS A 135 -8.16 11.34 -6.62
N THR A 136 -7.32 12.22 -6.10
CA THR A 136 -6.46 13.10 -6.90
C THR A 136 -5.00 12.75 -6.66
N VAL A 137 -4.24 12.61 -7.74
CA VAL A 137 -2.84 12.19 -7.71
C VAL A 137 -1.96 13.09 -8.56
N TYR A 138 -0.90 13.60 -7.96
CA TYR A 138 0.12 14.39 -8.66
C TYR A 138 1.45 13.63 -8.67
N LYS A 139 2.20 13.71 -9.77
CA LYS A 139 3.56 13.16 -9.82
C LYS A 139 4.57 14.20 -9.39
N TYR A 140 5.62 13.72 -8.73
CA TYR A 140 6.83 14.48 -8.57
C TYR A 140 7.71 14.37 -9.82
N LEU A 141 8.17 15.53 -10.30
CA LEU A 141 9.21 15.65 -11.30
C LEU A 141 10.58 15.29 -10.71
N ALA A 142 11.58 15.10 -11.58
CA ALA A 142 12.92 14.69 -11.17
C ALA A 142 13.62 15.71 -10.28
N ASP A 143 13.25 16.99 -10.37
CA ASP A 143 13.73 18.09 -9.53
C ASP A 143 13.01 18.19 -8.17
N GLY A 144 12.01 17.32 -7.93
CA GLY A 144 11.22 17.30 -6.70
C GLY A 144 10.02 18.25 -6.70
N THR A 145 9.74 18.95 -7.80
CA THR A 145 8.51 19.76 -7.95
C THR A 145 7.31 18.88 -8.35
N LEU A 146 6.09 19.34 -8.07
CA LEU A 146 4.87 18.64 -8.47
C LEU A 146 4.45 19.05 -9.88
N GLU A 147 3.90 18.09 -10.65
CA GLU A 147 3.17 18.41 -11.88
C GLU A 147 2.00 19.38 -11.56
N LYS A 148 1.77 20.34 -12.46
CA LYS A 148 0.70 21.35 -12.28
C LYS A 148 -0.70 20.73 -12.34
N GLU A 149 -0.85 19.72 -13.20
CA GLU A 149 -2.11 19.01 -13.37
C GLU A 149 -2.01 17.63 -12.73
N PRO A 150 -3.11 17.13 -12.13
CA PRO A 150 -3.12 15.79 -11.59
C PRO A 150 -2.98 14.77 -12.72
N CYS A 151 -2.14 13.76 -12.52
CA CYS A 151 -2.02 12.65 -13.44
C CYS A 151 -3.17 11.63 -13.31
N PHE A 152 -3.97 11.78 -12.25
CA PHE A 152 -5.19 11.03 -12.02
C PHE A 152 -6.12 11.88 -11.15
N ASP A 153 -7.37 12.01 -11.58
CA ASP A 153 -8.40 12.77 -10.87
C ASP A 153 -9.78 12.14 -11.17
N ASP A 154 -10.26 11.28 -10.27
CA ASP A 154 -11.49 10.52 -10.51
C ASP A 154 -12.14 10.05 -9.21
N ILE A 155 -13.44 9.76 -9.29
CA ILE A 155 -14.21 9.17 -8.19
C ILE A 155 -14.13 7.64 -8.30
N ARG A 156 -13.78 6.99 -7.19
CA ARG A 156 -13.63 5.53 -7.10
C ARG A 156 -14.47 4.95 -5.99
N THR A 157 -14.89 3.70 -6.17
CA THR A 157 -15.43 2.87 -5.10
C THR A 157 -14.38 1.84 -4.69
N GLY A 158 -14.08 1.73 -3.40
CA GLY A 158 -13.06 0.81 -2.93
C GLY A 158 -12.74 1.01 -1.46
N PHE A 159 -11.47 0.82 -1.12
CA PHE A 159 -10.98 1.05 0.24
C PHE A 159 -9.63 1.77 0.24
N ARG A 160 -9.41 2.53 1.31
CA ARG A 160 -8.13 3.10 1.69
C ARG A 160 -7.77 2.63 3.09
N TYR A 161 -6.47 2.45 3.31
CA TYR A 161 -5.98 2.02 4.61
C TYR A 161 -4.68 2.72 4.95
N PHE A 162 -4.39 2.78 6.24
CA PHE A 162 -3.11 3.20 6.77
C PHE A 162 -2.83 2.44 8.06
N TYR A 163 -1.55 2.25 8.34
CA TYR A 163 -1.10 1.56 9.53
C TYR A 163 -0.89 2.55 10.68
N THR A 164 -1.15 2.07 11.89
CA THR A 164 -1.21 2.87 13.12
C THR A 164 -0.07 2.59 14.08
N ASN A 165 0.92 1.81 13.66
CA ASN A 165 1.92 1.22 14.54
C ASN A 165 3.16 2.08 14.80
N LEU A 166 3.22 3.29 14.27
CA LEU A 166 4.37 4.20 14.41
C LEU A 166 4.03 5.52 15.10
N ASP A 167 2.74 5.79 15.31
CA ASP A 167 2.24 7.02 15.94
C ASP A 167 1.49 6.64 17.23
N GLN A 168 1.58 7.49 18.26
CA GLN A 168 0.92 7.25 19.55
C GLN A 168 -0.52 7.79 19.59
N THR A 169 -0.94 8.53 18.58
CA THR A 169 -2.28 9.11 18.49
C THR A 169 -3.34 8.01 18.45
N ASP A 170 -4.34 8.10 19.34
CA ASP A 170 -5.50 7.20 19.33
C ASP A 170 -6.43 7.59 18.18
N ILE A 171 -6.09 7.13 16.98
CA ILE A 171 -6.82 7.49 15.77
C ILE A 171 -8.28 7.00 15.79
N VAL A 172 -8.59 5.98 16.59
CA VAL A 172 -9.97 5.49 16.73
C VAL A 172 -10.79 6.51 17.49
N MET A 173 -10.25 7.03 18.61
CA MET A 173 -10.87 8.12 19.35
C MET A 173 -11.03 9.35 18.47
N GLU A 174 -9.97 9.79 17.79
CA GLU A 174 -10.00 10.97 16.92
C GLU A 174 -11.08 10.89 15.83
N ILE A 175 -11.19 9.77 15.12
CA ILE A 175 -12.24 9.58 14.11
C ILE A 175 -13.63 9.62 14.75
N ASN A 176 -13.85 8.93 15.87
CA ASN A 176 -15.16 8.91 16.53
C ASN A 176 -15.55 10.29 17.12
N THR A 177 -14.57 11.12 17.50
CA THR A 177 -14.81 12.46 18.08
C THR A 177 -15.08 13.51 17.01
N HIS A 178 -14.38 13.44 15.88
CA HIS A 178 -14.41 14.49 14.84
C HIS A 178 -15.25 14.13 13.61
N THR A 179 -15.88 12.95 13.60
CA THR A 179 -16.70 12.50 12.47
C THR A 179 -17.98 11.82 12.95
N PRO A 180 -19.03 11.77 12.11
CA PRO A 180 -20.22 10.94 12.37
C PRO A 180 -19.95 9.43 12.16
N ILE A 181 -18.74 9.04 11.78
CA ILE A 181 -18.39 7.65 11.47
C ILE A 181 -18.16 6.90 12.79
N GLN A 182 -18.73 5.70 12.89
CA GLN A 182 -18.41 4.78 13.98
C GLN A 182 -17.35 3.76 13.54
N VAL A 183 -16.18 3.78 14.18
CA VAL A 183 -15.10 2.83 13.88
C VAL A 183 -15.43 1.44 14.46
N THR A 184 -15.47 0.42 13.61
CA THR A 184 -15.67 -0.98 14.03
C THR A 184 -14.33 -1.63 14.38
N ILE A 185 -14.19 -2.16 15.59
CA ILE A 185 -12.96 -2.85 16.03
C ILE A 185 -13.04 -4.34 15.67
N LYS A 186 -12.06 -4.84 14.93
CA LYS A 186 -11.90 -6.25 14.55
C LYS A 186 -10.70 -6.86 15.25
N ASN A 187 -10.83 -8.14 15.60
CA ASN A 187 -9.83 -8.91 16.35
C ASN A 187 -9.51 -8.24 17.71
N PRO A 188 -10.53 -8.02 18.58
CA PRO A 188 -10.37 -7.33 19.85
C PRO A 188 -9.36 -8.00 20.79
#